data_AF-A0A3G7U2I7-F1
#
_entry.id   AF-A0A3G7U2I7-F1
#
_cell.length_a   1.000
_cell.length_b   1.000
_cell.length_c   1.000
_cell.angle_alpha   90.00
_cell.angle_beta   90.00
_cell.angle_gamma   90.00
#
_symmetry.space_group_name_H-M   'P 1'
#
loop_
_entity.id
_entity.type
_entity.pdbx_description
1 polymer ?
#
loop_
_entity_poly.entity_id
_entity_poly.type
_entity_poly.pdbx_seq_one_letter_code
_entity_poly.pdbx_strand_id
1 'polypeptide(L)'
;MSAILLKTFPYIAGVAIVLVGLFLAYSHGQSVVEAEWQARWSARDANDAAAKALNESTERAKEQARQQTINKVIQDGQKTIDQAYADAAASRDDLSLRDAADATAGRVAASQAGSHSCTAAASQAATRAVMVFADVLKRTDQRAGDLAAVADQRGGRGVTCERAYDGLGK
;
A
#
# COMPACT_ATOMS: atom_id res chain seq x y z
N MET A 1 36.72 15.53 -90.13
CA MET A 1 35.94 15.13 -88.94
C MET A 1 35.65 16.28 -87.97
N SER A 2 36.41 17.39 -87.97
CA SER A 2 36.20 18.52 -87.04
C SER A 2 35.00 19.46 -87.33
N ALA A 3 34.53 19.58 -88.58
CA ALA A 3 33.49 20.56 -88.94
C ALA A 3 32.07 20.18 -88.47
N ILE A 4 31.77 18.88 -88.37
CA ILE A 4 30.45 18.40 -87.90
C ILE A 4 30.36 18.53 -86.37
N LEU A 5 31.44 18.18 -85.67
CA LEU A 5 31.56 18.34 -84.22
C LEU A 5 31.41 19.81 -83.77
N LEU A 6 32.00 20.76 -84.50
CA LEU A 6 31.87 22.19 -84.19
C LEU A 6 30.43 22.71 -84.35
N LYS A 7 29.68 22.11 -85.28
CA LYS A 7 28.30 22.53 -85.61
C LYS A 7 27.26 21.92 -84.67
N THR A 8 27.52 20.75 -84.10
CA THR A 8 26.65 20.08 -83.11
C THR A 8 26.91 20.52 -81.67
N PHE A 9 28.10 21.03 -81.37
CA PHE A 9 28.49 21.52 -80.04
C PHE A 9 27.48 22.50 -79.39
N PRO A 10 26.95 23.55 -80.06
CA PRO A 10 26.00 24.47 -79.43
C PRO A 10 24.67 23.80 -79.07
N TYR A 11 24.23 22.79 -79.83
CA TYR A 11 23.02 22.03 -79.52
C TYR A 11 23.22 21.13 -78.30
N ILE A 12 24.37 20.46 -78.21
CA ILE A 12 24.73 19.64 -77.04
C ILE A 12 24.84 20.51 -75.79
N ALA A 13 25.48 21.69 -75.90
CA ALA A 13 25.58 22.65 -74.81
C ALA A 13 24.19 23.16 -74.37
N GLY A 14 23.30 23.47 -75.32
CA GLY A 14 21.93 23.88 -75.03
C GLY A 14 21.14 22.80 -74.27
N VAL A 15 21.22 21.55 -74.72
CA VAL A 15 20.58 20.41 -74.02
C VAL A 15 21.16 20.23 -72.62
N ALA A 16 22.49 20.32 -72.47
CA ALA A 16 23.14 20.19 -71.17
C ALA A 16 22.68 21.28 -70.18
N ILE A 17 22.53 22.52 -70.63
CA ILE A 17 22.02 23.63 -69.80
C ILE A 17 20.58 23.34 -69.35
N VAL A 18 19.73 22.86 -70.25
CA VAL A 18 18.33 22.51 -69.89
C VAL A 18 18.30 21.39 -68.86
N LEU A 19 19.11 20.35 -69.02
CA LEU A 19 19.18 19.24 -68.06
C LEU A 19 19.69 19.70 -66.69
N VAL A 20 20.71 20.57 -66.65
CA VAL A 20 21.19 21.17 -65.39
C VAL A 20 20.10 22.03 -64.74
N GLY A 21 19.39 22.84 -65.51
CA GLY A 21 18.28 23.66 -65.01
C GLY A 21 17.15 22.81 -64.39
N LEU A 22 16.75 21.73 -65.07
CA LEU A 22 15.76 20.78 -64.56
C LEU A 22 16.25 20.08 -63.29
N PHE A 23 17.51 19.67 -63.24
CA PHE A 23 18.11 19.05 -62.06
C PHE A 23 18.10 19.99 -60.86
N LEU A 24 18.53 21.24 -61.04
CA LEU A 24 18.54 22.25 -59.98
C LEU A 24 17.13 22.58 -59.46
N ALA A 25 16.15 22.71 -60.37
CA ALA A 25 14.76 22.93 -60.00
C ALA A 25 14.19 21.76 -59.18
N TYR A 26 14.49 20.52 -59.60
CA TYR A 26 14.08 19.32 -58.88
C TYR A 26 14.75 19.20 -57.51
N SER A 27 16.06 19.43 -57.41
CA SER A 27 16.77 19.38 -56.13
C SER A 27 16.28 20.47 -55.17
N HIS A 28 15.98 21.67 -55.69
CA HIS A 28 15.41 22.73 -54.88
C HIS A 28 14.01 22.36 -54.37
N GLY A 29 13.15 21.82 -55.25
CA GLY A 29 11.83 21.30 -54.86
C GLY A 29 11.91 20.23 -53.76
N GLN A 30 12.83 19.27 -53.89
CA GLN A 30 13.06 18.28 -52.83
C GLN A 30 13.49 18.93 -51.51
N SER A 31 14.44 19.86 -51.54
CA SER A 31 14.92 20.52 -50.32
C SER A 31 13.83 21.30 -49.58
N VAL A 32 12.91 21.94 -50.31
CA VAL A 32 11.76 22.66 -49.73
C VAL A 32 10.77 21.69 -49.10
N VAL A 33 10.43 20.60 -49.80
CA VAL A 33 9.52 19.57 -49.30
C VAL A 33 10.10 18.87 -48.08
N GLU A 34 11.40 18.55 -48.08
CA GLU A 34 12.09 17.95 -46.94
C GLU A 34 12.12 18.89 -45.73
N ALA A 35 12.44 20.17 -45.94
CA ALA A 35 12.40 21.17 -44.87
C ALA A 35 10.98 21.33 -44.28
N GLU A 36 9.95 21.36 -45.12
CA GLU A 36 8.56 21.45 -44.67
C GLU A 36 8.15 20.22 -43.85
N TRP A 37 8.47 19.01 -44.34
CA TRP A 37 8.18 17.78 -43.59
C TRP A 37 8.96 17.72 -42.28
N GLN A 38 10.24 18.07 -42.28
CA GLN A 38 11.06 18.10 -41.07
C GLN A 38 10.49 19.08 -40.04
N ALA A 39 10.01 20.25 -40.47
CA ALA A 39 9.35 21.21 -39.58
C ALA A 39 8.04 20.64 -38.99
N ARG A 40 7.21 19.99 -39.81
CA ARG A 40 5.96 19.34 -39.35
C ARG A 40 6.24 18.20 -38.36
N TRP A 41 7.23 17.36 -38.64
CA TRP A 41 7.63 16.25 -37.77
C TRP A 41 8.20 16.74 -36.44
N SER A 42 9.12 17.70 -36.47
CA SER A 42 9.69 18.27 -35.24
C SER A 42 8.64 18.97 -34.36
N ALA A 43 7.70 19.69 -34.96
CA ALA A 43 6.58 20.27 -34.22
C ALA A 43 5.68 19.18 -33.60
N ARG A 44 5.43 18.09 -34.34
CA ARG A 44 4.68 16.94 -33.82
C ARG A 44 5.42 16.28 -32.67
N ASP A 45 6.70 15.97 -32.82
CA ASP A 45 7.51 15.30 -31.79
C ASP A 45 7.58 16.13 -30.51
N ALA A 46 7.69 17.46 -30.64
CA ALA A 46 7.64 18.37 -29.51
C ALA A 46 6.28 18.34 -28.80
N ASN A 47 5.18 18.34 -29.56
CA ASN A 47 3.83 18.23 -28.99
C ASN A 47 3.59 16.86 -28.33
N ASP A 48 4.03 15.78 -28.96
CA ASP A 48 3.90 14.40 -28.44
C ASP A 48 4.74 14.25 -27.16
N ALA A 49 5.95 14.83 -27.11
CA ALA A 49 6.78 14.85 -25.90
C ALA A 49 6.14 15.66 -24.76
N ALA A 50 5.56 16.83 -25.06
CA ALA A 50 4.86 17.66 -24.08
C ALA A 50 3.60 16.94 -23.54
N ALA A 51 2.81 16.34 -24.43
CA ALA A 51 1.62 15.56 -24.05
C ALA A 51 2.00 14.35 -23.18
N LYS A 52 3.09 13.65 -23.52
CA LYS A 52 3.62 12.55 -22.71
C LYS A 52 4.03 13.03 -21.31
N ALA A 53 4.80 14.12 -21.21
CA ALA A 53 5.23 14.65 -19.92
C ALA A 53 4.03 15.10 -19.04
N LEU A 54 3.01 15.71 -19.64
CA LEU A 54 1.80 16.10 -18.95
C LEU A 54 1.00 14.89 -18.45
N ASN A 55 0.84 13.86 -19.28
CA ASN A 55 0.16 12.63 -18.90
C ASN A 55 0.93 11.90 -17.79
N GLU A 56 2.25 11.75 -17.91
CA GLU A 56 3.08 11.12 -16.88
C GLU A 56 2.99 11.87 -15.55
N SER A 57 3.09 13.20 -15.55
CA SER A 57 2.97 14.00 -14.32
C SER A 57 1.58 13.91 -13.70
N THR A 58 0.53 13.90 -14.50
CA THR A 58 -0.87 13.75 -14.05
C THR A 58 -1.10 12.38 -13.42
N GLU A 59 -0.65 11.30 -14.07
CA GLU A 59 -0.80 9.94 -13.52
C GLU A 59 0.09 9.71 -12.30
N ARG A 60 1.31 10.26 -12.28
CA ARG A 60 2.19 10.26 -11.09
C ARG A 60 1.52 10.96 -9.90
N ALA A 61 0.87 12.09 -10.13
CA ALA A 61 0.17 12.82 -9.07
C ALA A 61 -0.99 12.00 -8.48
N LYS A 62 -1.78 11.32 -9.32
CA LYS A 62 -2.83 10.39 -8.88
C LYS A 62 -2.26 9.24 -8.07
N GLU A 63 -1.17 8.63 -8.53
CA GLU A 63 -0.50 7.54 -7.83
C GLU A 63 0.03 8.00 -6.46
N GLN A 64 0.69 9.16 -6.40
CA GLN A 64 1.17 9.72 -5.13
C GLN A 64 0.03 10.02 -4.16
N ALA A 65 -1.09 10.57 -4.64
CA ALA A 65 -2.26 10.82 -3.82
C ALA A 65 -2.83 9.52 -3.22
N ARG A 66 -2.94 8.46 -4.04
CA ARG A 66 -3.38 7.12 -3.57
C ARG A 66 -2.43 6.55 -2.54
N GLN A 67 -1.12 6.62 -2.78
CA GLN A 67 -0.12 6.13 -1.82
C GLN A 67 -0.18 6.90 -0.49
N GLN A 68 -0.36 8.22 -0.53
CA GLN A 68 -0.51 9.02 0.69
C GLN A 68 -1.75 8.62 1.49
N THR A 69 -2.89 8.42 0.81
CA THR A 69 -4.12 7.92 1.45
C THR A 69 -3.91 6.56 2.09
N ILE A 70 -3.31 5.60 1.37
CA ILE A 70 -3.03 4.25 1.89
C ILE A 70 -2.05 4.31 3.07
N ASN A 71 -0.98 5.09 2.99
CA ASN A 71 -0.01 5.26 4.07
C ASN A 71 -0.67 5.82 5.34
N LYS A 72 -1.59 6.78 5.18
CA LYS A 72 -2.37 7.32 6.31
C LYS A 72 -3.27 6.25 6.93
N VAL A 73 -3.99 5.49 6.11
CA VAL A 73 -4.82 4.38 6.60
C VAL A 73 -4.00 3.34 7.35
N ILE A 74 -2.81 2.99 6.86
CA ILE A 74 -1.90 2.07 7.55
C ILE A 74 -1.45 2.64 8.90
N GLN A 75 -1.05 3.90 8.96
CA GLN A 75 -0.65 4.55 10.22
C GLN A 75 -1.81 4.59 11.23
N ASP A 76 -3.00 4.99 10.80
CA ASP A 76 -4.20 5.05 11.65
C ASP A 76 -4.62 3.65 12.12
N GLY A 77 -4.50 2.65 11.23
CA GLY A 77 -4.73 1.23 11.54
C GLY A 77 -3.75 0.71 12.58
N GLN A 78 -2.44 0.97 12.41
CA GLN A 78 -1.42 0.57 13.37
C GLN A 78 -1.65 1.22 14.73
N LYS A 79 -1.96 2.53 14.76
CA LYS A 79 -2.30 3.22 16.02
C LYS A 79 -3.50 2.61 16.73
N THR A 80 -4.53 2.21 15.97
CA THR A 80 -5.71 1.54 16.54
C THR A 80 -5.33 0.19 17.16
N ILE A 81 -4.49 -0.59 16.48
CA ILE A 81 -3.98 -1.87 16.98
C ILE A 81 -3.13 -1.66 18.24
N ASP A 82 -2.23 -0.69 18.23
CA ASP A 82 -1.36 -0.39 19.38
C ASP A 82 -2.16 0.05 20.60
N GLN A 83 -3.22 0.86 20.40
CA GLN A 83 -4.16 1.24 21.45
C GLN A 83 -4.90 0.03 22.02
N ALA A 84 -5.43 -0.86 21.17
CA ALA A 84 -6.09 -2.08 21.64
C ALA A 84 -5.12 -2.99 22.44
N TYR A 85 -3.86 -3.10 22.01
CA TYR A 85 -2.84 -3.82 22.77
C TYR A 85 -2.54 -3.17 24.13
N ALA A 86 -2.45 -1.84 24.18
CA ALA A 86 -2.22 -1.10 25.42
C ALA A 86 -3.40 -1.26 26.40
N ASP A 87 -4.64 -1.15 25.91
CA ASP A 87 -5.86 -1.33 26.72
C ASP A 87 -5.97 -2.77 27.25
N ALA A 88 -5.63 -3.77 26.41
CA ALA A 88 -5.57 -5.16 26.82
C ALA A 88 -4.47 -5.41 27.86
N ALA A 89 -3.30 -4.77 27.74
CA ALA A 89 -2.22 -4.87 28.73
C ALA A 89 -2.65 -4.24 30.06
N ALA A 90 -3.22 -3.04 30.04
CA ALA A 90 -3.74 -2.36 31.23
C ALA A 90 -4.82 -3.20 31.94
N SER A 91 -5.68 -3.89 31.17
CA SER A 91 -6.69 -4.80 31.71
C SER A 91 -6.10 -6.09 32.31
N ARG A 92 -4.94 -6.56 31.81
CA ARG A 92 -4.22 -7.72 32.40
C ARG A 92 -3.49 -7.33 33.70
N ASP A 93 -2.99 -6.11 33.77
CA ASP A 93 -2.33 -5.55 34.96
C ASP A 93 -3.34 -5.27 36.09
N ASP A 94 -4.62 -5.13 35.77
CA ASP A 94 -5.72 -5.24 36.74
C ASP A 94 -5.91 -6.71 37.18
N LEU A 95 -4.86 -7.27 37.80
CA LEU A 95 -4.80 -8.59 38.41
C LEU A 95 -5.85 -8.78 39.53
N SER A 96 -6.62 -7.74 39.85
CA SER A 96 -7.53 -7.68 40.99
C SER A 96 -8.47 -8.88 41.04
N LEU A 97 -8.97 -9.40 39.90
CA LEU A 97 -9.87 -10.55 39.90
C LEU A 97 -9.14 -11.87 40.22
N ARG A 98 -7.94 -12.09 39.65
CA ARG A 98 -7.13 -13.29 39.92
C ARG A 98 -6.58 -13.28 41.33
N ASP A 99 -6.06 -12.15 41.76
CA ASP A 99 -5.54 -11.95 43.12
C ASP A 99 -6.66 -12.04 44.16
N ALA A 100 -7.86 -11.51 43.86
CA ALA A 100 -9.02 -11.67 44.73
C ALA A 100 -9.50 -13.14 44.81
N ALA A 101 -9.43 -13.89 43.71
CA ALA A 101 -9.73 -15.32 43.71
C ALA A 101 -8.73 -16.11 44.57
N ASP A 102 -7.43 -15.88 44.37
CA ASP A 102 -6.35 -16.52 45.15
C ASP A 102 -6.43 -16.12 46.63
N ALA A 103 -6.68 -14.84 46.95
CA ALA A 103 -6.87 -14.35 48.31
C ALA A 103 -8.11 -14.95 48.98
N THR A 104 -9.20 -15.13 48.24
CA THR A 104 -10.43 -15.74 48.78
C THR A 104 -10.23 -17.24 49.02
N ALA A 105 -9.59 -17.96 48.09
CA ALA A 105 -9.22 -19.35 48.29
C ALA A 105 -8.28 -19.53 49.50
N GLY A 106 -7.29 -18.65 49.66
CA GLY A 106 -6.39 -18.63 50.81
C GLY A 106 -7.11 -18.39 52.13
N ARG A 107 -8.04 -17.42 52.18
CA ARG A 107 -8.86 -17.15 53.38
C ARG A 107 -9.73 -18.33 53.77
N VAL A 108 -10.34 -19.01 52.80
CA VAL A 108 -11.14 -20.23 53.07
C VAL A 108 -10.25 -21.38 53.54
N ALA A 109 -9.07 -21.57 52.95
CA ALA A 109 -8.14 -22.60 53.42
C ALA A 109 -7.70 -22.34 54.87
N ALA A 110 -7.39 -21.09 55.21
CA ALA A 110 -6.99 -20.69 56.55
C ALA A 110 -8.12 -20.83 57.58
N SER A 111 -9.36 -20.46 57.25
CA SER A 111 -10.50 -20.57 58.17
C SER A 111 -10.86 -22.02 58.50
N GLN A 112 -10.67 -22.93 57.54
CA GLN A 112 -11.00 -24.35 57.69
C GLN A 112 -9.93 -25.14 58.46
N ALA A 113 -8.71 -24.62 58.57
CA ALA A 113 -7.60 -25.26 59.30
C ALA A 113 -7.85 -25.38 60.82
N GLY A 114 -8.74 -24.56 61.39
CA GLY A 114 -9.13 -24.61 62.81
C GLY A 114 -10.46 -25.34 63.09
N SER A 115 -11.04 -26.03 62.10
CA SER A 115 -12.39 -26.61 62.23
C SER A 115 -12.44 -27.88 63.09
N HIS A 116 -13.57 -28.09 63.79
CA HIS A 116 -13.79 -29.20 64.72
C HIS A 116 -13.67 -30.57 64.04
N SER A 117 -13.19 -31.58 64.79
CA SER A 117 -12.94 -32.94 64.28
C SER A 117 -14.15 -33.60 63.62
N CYS A 118 -15.37 -33.32 64.11
CA CYS A 118 -16.62 -33.87 63.55
C CYS A 118 -16.97 -33.33 62.15
N THR A 119 -16.44 -32.17 61.75
CA THR A 119 -16.71 -31.56 60.43
C THR A 119 -15.48 -31.50 59.52
N ALA A 120 -14.30 -31.91 60.01
CA ALA A 120 -13.02 -31.79 59.31
C ALA A 120 -13.02 -32.31 57.85
N ALA A 121 -13.65 -33.47 57.60
CA ALA A 121 -13.74 -34.04 56.25
C ALA A 121 -14.59 -33.17 55.30
N ALA A 122 -15.74 -32.68 55.78
CA ALA A 122 -16.60 -31.77 55.02
C ALA A 122 -15.89 -30.42 54.79
N SER A 123 -15.17 -29.92 55.81
CA SER A 123 -14.38 -28.70 55.70
C SER A 123 -13.30 -28.81 54.64
N GLN A 124 -12.59 -29.94 54.60
CA GLN A 124 -11.54 -30.21 53.62
C GLN A 124 -12.10 -30.33 52.19
N ALA A 125 -13.27 -30.97 52.02
CA ALA A 125 -13.95 -31.03 50.72
C ALA A 125 -14.35 -29.64 50.22
N ALA A 126 -14.88 -28.78 51.10
CA ALA A 126 -15.22 -27.40 50.77
C ALA A 126 -13.98 -26.58 50.34
N THR A 127 -12.85 -26.70 51.06
CA THR A 127 -11.59 -26.03 50.68
C THR A 127 -11.12 -26.48 49.30
N ARG A 128 -11.16 -27.78 48.99
CA ARG A 128 -10.80 -28.30 47.66
C ARG A 128 -11.71 -27.74 46.57
N ALA A 129 -13.02 -27.66 46.82
CA ALA A 129 -13.97 -27.08 45.86
C ALA A 129 -13.64 -25.61 45.57
N VAL A 130 -13.39 -24.79 46.59
CA VAL A 130 -13.02 -23.37 46.41
C VAL A 130 -11.71 -23.21 45.63
N MET A 131 -10.70 -24.04 45.90
CA MET A 131 -9.44 -24.04 45.15
C MET A 131 -9.65 -24.37 43.67
N VAL A 132 -10.52 -25.34 43.37
CA VAL A 132 -10.87 -25.69 41.98
C VAL A 132 -11.62 -24.54 41.30
N PHE A 133 -12.58 -23.90 41.97
CA PHE A 133 -13.26 -22.74 41.41
C PHE A 133 -12.32 -21.57 41.13
N ALA A 134 -11.35 -21.31 42.01
CA ALA A 134 -10.31 -20.30 41.77
C ALA A 134 -9.46 -20.62 40.54
N ASP A 135 -9.01 -21.88 40.37
CA ASP A 135 -8.25 -22.30 39.18
C ASP A 135 -9.09 -22.21 37.89
N VAL A 136 -10.35 -22.65 37.93
CA VAL A 136 -11.27 -22.57 36.78
C VAL A 136 -11.53 -21.11 36.39
N LEU A 137 -11.77 -20.22 37.36
CA LEU A 137 -11.95 -18.78 37.10
C LEU A 137 -10.70 -18.19 36.45
N LYS A 138 -9.51 -18.49 36.98
CA LYS A 138 -8.22 -18.00 36.46
C LYS A 138 -7.97 -18.44 35.01
N ARG A 139 -8.22 -19.71 34.71
CA ARG A 139 -8.09 -20.27 33.34
C ARG A 139 -9.13 -19.71 32.38
N THR A 140 -10.36 -19.51 32.85
CA THR A 140 -11.46 -18.98 32.03
C THR A 140 -11.18 -17.52 31.68
N ASP A 141 -10.77 -16.71 32.66
CA ASP A 141 -10.36 -15.33 32.45
C ASP A 141 -9.17 -15.24 31.48
N GLN A 142 -8.18 -16.13 31.63
CA GLN A 142 -7.03 -16.16 30.72
C GLN A 142 -7.46 -16.43 29.28
N ARG A 143 -8.33 -17.43 29.11
CA ARG A 143 -8.81 -17.81 27.77
C ARG A 143 -9.72 -16.76 27.15
N ALA A 144 -10.50 -16.05 27.96
CA ALA A 144 -11.28 -14.90 27.51
C ALA A 144 -10.37 -13.78 27.01
N GLY A 145 -9.30 -13.45 27.74
CA GLY A 145 -8.29 -12.47 27.32
C GLY A 145 -7.53 -12.86 26.05
N ASP A 146 -7.21 -14.15 25.88
CA ASP A 146 -6.56 -14.62 24.65
C ASP A 146 -7.49 -14.57 23.45
N LEU A 147 -8.79 -14.88 23.64
CA LEU A 147 -9.79 -14.75 22.59
C LEU A 147 -10.02 -13.28 22.20
N ALA A 148 -10.09 -12.37 23.19
CA ALA A 148 -10.20 -10.94 22.96
C ALA A 148 -9.02 -10.42 22.14
N ALA A 149 -7.79 -10.79 22.50
CA ALA A 149 -6.59 -10.38 21.76
C ALA A 149 -6.62 -10.82 20.29
N VAL A 150 -7.10 -12.04 20.00
CA VAL A 150 -7.27 -12.51 18.62
C VAL A 150 -8.38 -11.74 17.90
N ALA A 151 -9.49 -11.44 18.58
CA ALA A 151 -10.59 -10.69 18.02
C ALA A 151 -10.16 -9.25 17.67
N ASP A 152 -9.48 -8.55 18.57
CA ASP A 152 -8.98 -7.20 18.37
C ASP A 152 -7.97 -7.13 17.23
N GLN A 153 -7.05 -8.10 17.15
CA GLN A 153 -6.09 -8.17 16.06
C GLN A 153 -6.77 -8.39 14.70
N ARG A 154 -7.77 -9.28 14.64
CA ARG A 154 -8.54 -9.52 13.41
C ARG A 154 -9.38 -8.32 13.02
N GLY A 155 -10.07 -7.72 13.99
CA GLY A 155 -10.90 -6.53 13.79
C GLY A 155 -10.10 -5.33 13.32
N GLY A 156 -8.98 -5.02 13.98
CA GLY A 156 -8.09 -3.93 13.59
C GLY A 156 -7.54 -4.09 12.17
N ARG A 157 -7.13 -5.31 11.79
CA ARG A 157 -6.69 -5.60 10.42
C ARG A 157 -7.84 -5.49 9.41
N GLY A 158 -9.02 -6.05 9.72
CA GLY A 158 -10.19 -6.00 8.83
C GLY A 158 -10.64 -4.57 8.53
N VAL A 159 -10.83 -3.77 9.58
CA VAL A 159 -11.21 -2.35 9.46
C VAL A 159 -10.15 -1.55 8.69
N THR A 160 -8.86 -1.87 8.87
CA THR A 160 -7.79 -1.22 8.09
C THR A 160 -7.90 -1.56 6.61
N CYS A 161 -8.18 -2.83 6.26
CA CYS A 161 -8.41 -3.24 4.87
C CYS A 161 -9.63 -2.55 4.25
N GLU A 162 -10.75 -2.46 4.97
CA GLU A 162 -11.97 -1.77 4.51
C GLU A 162 -11.70 -0.29 4.25
N ARG A 163 -11.06 0.41 5.20
CA ARG A 163 -10.68 1.83 5.04
C ARG A 163 -9.70 2.04 3.90
N ALA A 164 -8.79 1.11 3.67
CA ALA A 164 -7.83 1.19 2.57
C ALA A 164 -8.57 1.11 1.23
N TYR A 165 -9.53 0.20 1.11
CA TYR A 165 -10.38 0.08 -0.08
C TYR A 165 -11.25 1.33 -0.30
N ASP A 166 -11.92 1.81 0.75
CA ASP A 166 -12.73 3.05 0.67
C ASP A 166 -11.89 4.28 0.30
N GLY A 167 -10.61 4.29 0.70
CA GLY A 167 -9.65 5.33 0.35
C GLY A 167 -9.22 5.33 -1.13
N LEU A 168 -9.39 4.21 -1.84
CA LEU A 168 -9.10 4.11 -3.28
C LEU A 168 -10.26 4.58 -4.16
N GLY A 169 -11.48 4.58 -3.63
CA GLY A 169 -12.70 4.99 -4.34
C GLY A 169 -13.03 6.49 -4.28
N LYS A 170 -12.22 7.27 -3.57
CA LYS A 170 -12.29 8.74 -3.48
C LYS A 170 -11.19 9.38 -4.29
#